data_AF-A0A0B7AHU0-F1
#
_entry.id   AF-A0A0B7AHU0-F1
#
_cell.length_a   1.000
_cell.length_b   1.000
_cell.length_c   1.000
_cell.angle_alpha   90.00
_cell.angle_beta   90.00
_cell.angle_gamma   90.00
#
_symmetry.space_group_name_H-M   'P 1'
#
loop_
_entity.id
_entity.type
_entity.pdbx_description
1 polymer ?
#
loop_
_entity_poly.entity_id
_entity_poly.type
_entity_poly.pdbx_seq_one_letter_code
_entity_poly.pdbx_strand_id
1 'polypeptide(L)' 'MSTIERMGIQGIRSFGPDVGDYQQVKFFKPVTLIQGPNGSGKTTIIECLKYATTGDMPPGS' A
#
# COMPACT_ATOMS: atom_id res chain seq x y z
N MET A 1 19.86 -8.10 8.51
CA MET A 1 18.49 -7.76 8.96
C MET A 1 17.70 -7.38 7.72
N SER A 2 16.64 -8.10 7.41
CA SER A 2 15.86 -7.89 6.17
C SER A 2 14.93 -6.69 6.31
N THR A 3 14.70 -5.95 5.22
CA THR A 3 13.85 -4.76 5.23
C THR A 3 13.04 -4.65 3.95
N ILE A 4 11.89 -4.00 4.04
CA ILE A 4 11.03 -3.67 2.89
C ILE A 4 11.53 -2.36 2.28
N GLU A 5 11.84 -2.35 0.99
CA GLU A 5 12.33 -1.15 0.30
C GLU A 5 11.22 -0.44 -0.49
N ARG A 6 10.44 -1.21 -1.26
CA ARG A 6 9.36 -0.70 -2.11
C ARG A 6 8.20 -1.68 -2.19
N MET A 7 7.01 -1.16 -2.44
CA MET A 7 5.80 -1.92 -2.72
C MET A 7 5.02 -1.25 -3.85
N GLY A 8 4.59 -2.03 -4.84
CA GLY A 8 3.69 -1.59 -5.91
C GLY A 8 2.23 -1.86 -5.54
N ILE A 9 1.32 -0.96 -5.91
CA ILE A 9 -0.12 -1.11 -5.71
C ILE A 9 -0.83 -0.72 -7.00
N GLN A 10 -1.74 -1.58 -7.47
CA GLN A 10 -2.58 -1.36 -8.64
C GLN A 10 -3.86 -2.20 -8.51
N GLY A 11 -5.00 -1.64 -8.89
CA GLY A 11 -6.30 -2.34 -8.88
C GLY A 11 -6.84 -2.69 -7.49
N ILE A 12 -6.41 -1.98 -6.44
CA ILE A 12 -6.85 -2.21 -5.05
C ILE A 12 -7.57 -0.99 -4.49
N ARG A 13 -8.86 -1.13 -4.15
CA ARG A 13 -9.72 -0.07 -3.61
C ARG A 13 -9.65 1.22 -4.47
N SER A 14 -9.05 2.28 -3.92
CA SER A 14 -8.92 3.59 -4.58
C SER A 14 -7.75 3.66 -5.57
N PHE A 15 -6.91 2.63 -5.65
CA PHE A 15 -5.86 2.50 -6.67
C PHE A 15 -6.48 1.83 -7.89
N GLY A 16 -6.60 2.57 -8.99
CA GLY A 16 -7.27 2.09 -10.20
C GLY A 16 -6.53 0.92 -10.89
N PRO A 17 -7.22 0.18 -11.77
CA PRO A 17 -6.68 -1.01 -12.41
C PRO A 17 -5.81 -0.72 -13.63
N ASP A 18 -5.85 0.50 -14.18
CA ASP A 18 -5.17 0.80 -15.43
C ASP A 18 -3.66 0.95 -15.22
N VAL A 19 -2.87 0.80 -16.29
CA VAL A 19 -1.40 0.90 -16.22
C VAL A 19 -0.96 2.27 -15.67
N GLY A 20 -1.71 3.33 -15.98
CA GLY A 20 -1.45 4.69 -15.49
C GLY A 20 -1.72 4.87 -13.99
N ASP A 21 -2.49 3.96 -13.38
CA ASP A 21 -2.86 4.03 -11.96
C ASP A 21 -1.86 3.31 -11.04
N TYR A 22 -0.87 2.61 -11.59
CA TYR A 22 0.15 1.94 -10.80
C TYR A 22 0.89 2.94 -9.91
N GLN A 23 0.85 2.71 -8.60
CA GLN A 23 1.56 3.52 -7.61
C GLN A 23 2.65 2.71 -6.94
N GLN A 24 3.80 3.34 -6.69
CA GLN A 24 4.90 2.76 -5.93
C GLN A 24 5.09 3.49 -4.60
N VAL A 25 5.03 2.75 -3.50
CA VAL A 25 5.38 3.22 -2.16
C VAL A 25 6.83 2.87 -1.87
N LYS A 26 7.65 3.85 -1.49
CA LYS A 26 9.02 3.66 -1.01
C LYS A 26 9.06 3.76 0.51
N PHE A 27 9.68 2.79 1.17
CA PHE A 27 9.84 2.79 2.62
C PHE A 27 11.22 3.33 3.01
N PHE A 28 11.22 4.28 3.93
CA PHE A 28 12.40 4.95 4.47
C PHE A 28 12.71 4.45 5.89
N LYS A 29 13.98 4.58 6.28
CA LYS A 29 14.49 4.22 7.60
C LYS A 29 14.94 5.48 8.36
N PRO A 30 14.76 5.55 9.68
CA PRO A 30 14.10 4.54 10.53
C PRO A 30 12.57 4.62 10.48
N VAL A 31 12.00 5.68 9.87
CA VAL A 31 10.56 5.96 9.87
C VAL A 31 10.10 6.35 8.47
N THR A 32 8.91 5.88 8.09
CA THR A 32 8.17 6.33 6.90
C THR A 32 6.88 7.00 7.36
N LEU A 33 6.63 8.23 6.93
CA LEU A 33 5.39 8.95 7.22
C LEU A 33 4.44 8.85 6.03
N ILE A 34 3.21 8.38 6.28
CA ILE A 34 2.14 8.31 5.28
C ILE A 34 1.07 9.33 5.67
N GLN A 35 0.95 10.42 4.90
CA GLN A 35 0.02 11.52 5.15
C GLN A 35 -0.86 11.79 3.92
N GLY A 36 -2.06 12.33 4.15
CA GLY A 36 -3.00 12.70 3.10
C GLY A 36 -4.41 12.92 3.68
N PRO A 37 -5.33 13.52 2.90
CA PRO A 37 -6.70 13.77 3.32
C PRO A 37 -7.48 12.47 3.57
N ASN A 38 -8.66 12.58 4.17
CA ASN A 38 -9.57 11.43 4.33
C ASN A 38 -9.93 10.86 2.95
N GLY A 39 -9.98 9.53 2.85
CA GLY A 39 -10.22 8.83 1.58
C GLY A 39 -9.00 8.72 0.65
N SER A 40 -7.82 9.25 0.99
CA SER A 40 -6.64 9.22 0.12
C SER A 40 -5.92 7.86 0.02
N GLY A 41 -6.50 6.77 0.51
CA GLY A 41 -5.89 5.43 0.43
C GLY A 41 -4.79 5.10 1.45
N LYS A 42 -4.61 5.89 2.52
CA LYS A 42 -3.59 5.62 3.57
C LYS A 42 -3.73 4.22 4.19
N THR A 43 -4.94 3.86 4.61
CA THR A 43 -5.23 2.54 5.20
C THR A 43 -5.02 1.44 4.17
N THR A 44 -5.38 1.66 2.91
CA THR A 44 -5.16 0.72 1.81
C THR A 44 -3.68 0.35 1.65
N ILE A 45 -2.74 1.30 1.83
CA ILE A 45 -1.30 0.99 1.79
C ILE A 45 -0.93 -0.03 2.88
N ILE A 46 -1.47 0.11 4.08
CA ILE A 46 -1.21 -0.81 5.20
C ILE A 46 -1.87 -2.18 4.95
N GLU A 47 -3.09 -2.20 4.38
CA GLU A 47 -3.76 -3.45 4.00
C GLU A 47 -2.99 -4.20 2.91
N CYS A 48 -2.49 -3.50 1.88
CA CYS A 48 -1.65 -4.10 0.85
C CYS A 48 -0.36 -4.69 1.43
N LEU A 49 0.25 -4.01 2.41
CA LEU A 49 1.45 -4.51 3.09
C LEU A 49 1.16 -5.80 3.87
N LYS A 50 0.02 -5.84 4.58
CA LYS A 50 -0.44 -7.06 5.27
C LYS A 50 -0.67 -8.18 4.26
N TYR A 51 -1.46 -7.92 3.22
CA TYR A 51 -1.75 -8.90 2.17
C TYR A 51 -0.48 -9.44 1.51
N ALA A 52 0.48 -8.58 1.15
CA ALA A 52 1.73 -9.00 0.51
C ALA A 52 2.61 -9.89 1.39
N THR A 53 2.46 -9.79 2.72
CA THR A 53 3.30 -10.53 3.68
C THR A 53 2.61 -11.73 4.32
N THR A 54 1.27 -11.76 4.36
CA THR A 54 0.51 -12.84 5.00
C THR A 54 -0.52 -13.51 4.09
N GLY A 55 -0.92 -12.89 2.98
CA GLY A 55 -2.03 -13.31 2.14
C GLY A 55 -3.42 -12.95 2.68
N ASP A 56 -3.51 -12.33 3.85
CA ASP A 56 -4.80 -11.95 4.44
C ASP A 56 -5.42 -10.77 3.71
N MET A 57 -6.66 -10.96 3.25
CA MET A 57 -7.46 -9.87 2.72
C MET A 57 -8.00 -8.96 3.84
N PRO A 58 -8.25 -7.68 3.56
CA PRO A 58 -8.91 -6.80 4.51
C PRO A 58 -10.35 -7.26 4.77
N PRO A 59 -10.89 -7.05 5.97
CA PRO A 59 -12.26 -7.46 6.30
C PRO A 59 -13.28 -6.75 5.40
N GLY A 60 -14.29 -7.50 4.93
CA GLY A 60 -15.34 -6.97 4.05
C GLY A 60 -14.89 -6.67 2.62
N SER A 61 -13.86 -7.38 2.13
CA SER A 61 -13.45 -7.40 0.72
C SER A 61 -14.38 -8.24 -0.14
#